data_AF-A0A9W5UTY0-F1
#
_entry.id   AF-A0A9W5UTY0-F1
#
_cell.length_a   1.000
_cell.length_b   1.000
_cell.length_c   1.000
_cell.angle_alpha   90.00
_cell.angle_beta   90.00
_cell.angle_gamma   90.00
#
_symmetry.space_group_name_H-M   'P 1'
#
loop_
_entity.id
_entity.type
_entity.pdbx_description
1 polymer ?
#
loop_
_entity_poly.entity_id
_entity_poly.type
_entity_poly.pdbx_seq_one_letter_code
_entity_poly.pdbx_strand_id
1 'polypeptide(L)'
;MSGFYVDVNGMDGVYNVLHRASQDAAEGLHYMTRHCDLTFDQEGLIFMLAGPHQTAYRRMSEGLERLKKLLQSAATQVNLAQGEYVTSDADVAADLDRTYPGASDPSRLRGTLAGPTRPDLWPAAVRSPFADVVEPTARLVPPSYITGVEMFHINPMSDLLSPAAWVRQVSVWLFGKDPFESWGKAFSGDWNSYVHCAAAWRIIGNSMDDIGRNLITGAADVSTVWRGNAAEAEQEYQLSVGLAARALHPVCDQYADLYSKAAEAAKQLYSVVTGLISKLIDVLIVINAAAAVGTATIKTGVGAVIGYSVAGYYAWQAYDLYDEISSFFGNAEMVFKGIAASIEMVKAGMDVASLPDLEPYQHPALADR
;
A
#
# COMPACT_ATOMS: atom_id res chain seq x y z
N MET A 1 -14.70 18.90 40.02
CA MET A 1 -13.56 19.75 39.62
C MET A 1 -12.31 18.94 39.90
N SER A 2 -11.61 18.45 38.87
CA SER A 2 -10.29 17.84 39.06
C SER A 2 -9.27 18.97 39.10
N GLY A 3 -8.75 19.28 40.28
CA GLY A 3 -7.66 20.25 40.43
C GLY A 3 -6.38 19.76 39.78
N PHE A 4 -5.41 20.68 39.67
CA PHE A 4 -4.04 20.37 39.24
C PHE A 4 -3.44 19.23 40.06
N TYR A 5 -2.74 18.32 39.40
CA TYR A 5 -2.07 17.19 40.02
C TYR A 5 -0.99 16.66 39.09
N VAL A 6 0.18 16.34 39.65
CA VAL A 6 1.28 15.70 38.93
C VAL A 6 1.89 14.63 39.84
N ASP A 7 1.91 13.39 39.39
CA ASP A 7 2.82 12.34 39.83
C ASP A 7 3.97 12.28 38.84
N VAL A 8 5.08 12.91 39.22
CA VAL A 8 6.27 13.03 38.39
C VAL A 8 6.82 11.65 37.98
N ASN A 9 6.81 10.67 38.88
CA ASN A 9 7.28 9.32 38.53
C ASN A 9 6.27 8.63 37.60
N GLY A 10 4.97 8.87 37.81
CA GLY A 10 3.91 8.38 36.93
C GLY A 10 3.99 8.92 35.49
N MET A 11 4.53 10.12 35.28
CA MET A 11 4.74 10.70 33.95
C MET A 11 5.70 9.89 33.06
N ASP A 12 6.55 9.03 33.64
CA ASP A 12 7.34 8.06 32.87
C ASP A 12 6.42 7.17 32.01
N GLY A 13 5.22 6.86 32.49
CA GLY A 13 4.22 6.11 31.73
C GLY A 13 3.80 6.82 30.44
N VAL A 14 3.53 8.13 30.52
CA VAL A 14 3.16 8.97 29.37
C VAL A 14 4.31 9.03 28.37
N TYR A 15 5.52 9.33 28.86
CA TYR A 15 6.74 9.33 28.04
C TYR A 15 6.92 7.99 27.31
N ASN A 16 6.80 6.87 28.03
CA ASN A 16 7.08 5.55 27.50
C ASN A 16 6.07 5.13 26.42
N VAL A 17 4.79 5.49 26.54
CA VAL A 17 3.79 5.22 25.48
C VAL A 17 4.16 5.94 24.19
N LEU A 18 4.47 7.25 24.27
CA LEU A 18 4.88 8.05 23.12
C LEU A 18 6.19 7.54 22.51
N HIS A 19 7.15 7.17 23.35
CA HIS A 19 8.44 6.65 22.92
C HIS A 19 8.31 5.31 22.20
N ARG A 20 7.58 4.34 22.77
CA ARG A 20 7.32 3.05 22.11
C ARG A 20 6.56 3.23 20.81
N ALA A 21 5.51 4.04 20.79
CA ALA A 21 4.76 4.33 19.57
C ALA A 21 5.64 4.95 18.46
N SER A 22 6.65 5.75 18.83
CA SER A 22 7.64 6.26 17.87
C SER A 22 8.55 5.14 17.31
N GLN A 23 8.94 4.17 18.13
CA GLN A 23 9.71 3.00 17.71
C GLN A 23 8.87 2.11 16.78
N ASP A 24 7.61 1.86 17.13
CA ASP A 24 6.68 1.09 16.31
C ASP A 24 6.46 1.73 14.93
N ALA A 25 6.33 3.05 14.87
CA ALA A 25 6.25 3.78 13.60
C ALA A 25 7.54 3.64 12.77
N ALA A 26 8.70 3.61 13.42
CA ALA A 26 9.99 3.38 12.75
C ALA A 26 10.10 1.95 12.20
N GLU A 27 9.65 0.95 12.95
CA GLU A 27 9.60 -0.45 12.49
C GLU A 27 8.62 -0.61 11.33
N GLY A 28 7.46 0.05 11.37
CA GLY A 28 6.52 0.12 10.25
C GLY A 28 7.15 0.71 8.98
N LEU A 29 7.94 1.78 9.11
CA LEU A 29 8.68 2.38 7.99
C LEU A 29 9.76 1.44 7.44
N HIS A 30 10.51 0.78 8.32
CA HIS A 30 11.52 -0.20 7.91
C HIS A 30 10.89 -1.37 7.15
N TYR A 31 9.78 -1.90 7.69
CA TYR A 31 9.01 -2.96 7.07
C TYR A 31 8.49 -2.57 5.68
N MET A 32 7.95 -1.35 5.55
CA MET A 32 7.50 -0.83 4.27
C MET A 32 8.65 -0.70 3.26
N THR A 33 9.81 -0.21 3.69
CA THR A 33 10.98 -0.10 2.82
C THR A 33 11.41 -1.47 2.30
N ARG A 34 11.42 -2.47 3.18
CA ARG A 34 11.81 -3.84 2.84
C ARG A 34 10.87 -4.54 1.85
N HIS A 35 9.57 -4.24 1.90
CA HIS A 35 8.55 -5.01 1.19
C HIS A 35 7.81 -4.25 0.10
N CYS A 36 7.94 -2.92 0.06
CA CYS A 36 7.24 -2.07 -0.89
C CYS A 36 8.17 -1.20 -1.73
N ASP A 37 9.49 -1.23 -1.55
CA ASP A 37 10.42 -0.57 -2.46
C ASP A 37 10.59 -1.42 -3.73
N LEU A 38 9.74 -1.15 -4.72
CA LEU A 38 9.68 -1.94 -5.95
C LEU A 38 10.50 -1.31 -7.07
N THR A 39 11.28 -2.15 -7.75
CA THR A 39 11.90 -1.79 -9.03
C THR A 39 11.02 -2.24 -10.19
N PHE A 40 10.81 -1.36 -11.17
CA PHE A 40 10.06 -1.67 -12.38
C PHE A 40 11.00 -1.68 -13.57
N ASP A 41 10.85 -2.71 -14.41
CA ASP A 41 11.40 -2.68 -15.76
C ASP A 41 10.68 -1.60 -16.58
N GLN A 42 11.36 -0.98 -17.55
CA GLN A 42 10.78 0.06 -18.41
C GLN A 42 9.87 -0.50 -19.52
N GLU A 43 9.35 -1.71 -19.32
CA GLU A 43 8.55 -2.45 -20.30
C GLU A 43 7.36 -3.13 -19.61
N GLY A 44 6.35 -3.46 -20.40
CA GLY A 44 5.18 -4.22 -19.94
C GLY A 44 4.08 -3.41 -19.28
N LEU A 45 2.96 -4.08 -19.01
CA LEU A 45 1.77 -3.46 -18.41
C LEU A 45 2.03 -2.99 -16.98
N ILE A 46 2.93 -3.65 -16.26
CA ILE A 46 3.30 -3.29 -14.90
C ILE A 46 3.98 -1.92 -14.81
N PHE A 47 4.72 -1.51 -15.86
CA PHE A 47 5.42 -0.22 -15.89
C PHE A 47 4.44 0.97 -15.81
N MET A 48 3.20 0.81 -16.29
CA MET A 48 2.16 1.85 -16.14
C MET A 48 1.81 2.13 -14.67
N LEU A 49 2.13 1.22 -13.76
CA LEU A 49 1.89 1.35 -12.33
C LEU A 49 3.09 1.95 -11.59
N ALA A 50 4.25 2.12 -12.24
CA ALA A 50 5.48 2.56 -11.60
C ALA A 50 5.36 3.98 -10.99
N GLY A 51 4.84 4.94 -11.76
CA GLY A 51 4.61 6.31 -11.29
C GLY A 51 3.60 6.40 -10.14
N PRO A 52 2.40 5.81 -10.28
CA PRO A 52 1.42 5.72 -9.19
C PRO A 52 1.97 5.03 -7.94
N HIS A 53 2.74 3.94 -8.12
CA HIS A 53 3.40 3.23 -7.02
C HIS A 53 4.40 4.12 -6.29
N GLN A 54 5.33 4.77 -7.00
CA GLN A 54 6.31 5.68 -6.39
C GLN A 54 5.63 6.78 -5.59
N THR A 55 4.50 7.29 -6.09
CA THR A 55 3.71 8.30 -5.39
C THR A 55 3.09 7.75 -4.10
N ALA A 56 2.47 6.56 -4.14
CA ALA A 56 1.89 5.90 -2.98
C ALA A 56 2.95 5.54 -1.92
N TYR A 57 4.04 4.90 -2.37
CA TYR A 57 5.20 4.55 -1.54
C TYR A 57 5.76 5.79 -0.85
N ARG A 58 6.17 6.81 -1.60
CA ARG A 58 6.76 8.02 -1.02
C ARG A 58 5.88 8.64 0.06
N ARG A 59 4.59 8.81 -0.21
CA ARG A 59 3.69 9.45 0.76
C ARG A 59 3.48 8.64 2.03
N MET A 60 3.32 7.31 1.92
CA MET A 60 3.22 6.50 3.12
C MET A 60 4.52 6.54 3.93
N SER A 61 5.69 6.50 3.26
CA SER A 61 6.98 6.59 3.96
C SER A 61 7.16 7.94 4.65
N GLU A 62 6.78 9.04 3.98
CA GLU A 62 6.76 10.38 4.56
C GLU A 62 5.80 10.47 5.74
N GLY A 63 4.61 9.84 5.65
CA GLY A 63 3.63 9.78 6.73
C GLY A 63 4.12 9.02 7.96
N LEU A 64 4.72 7.83 7.77
CA LEU A 64 5.32 7.04 8.85
C LEU A 64 6.51 7.77 9.50
N GLU A 65 7.36 8.39 8.69
CA GLU A 65 8.49 9.20 9.18
C GLU A 65 8.00 10.40 9.97
N ARG A 66 6.91 11.05 9.53
CA ARG A 66 6.29 12.16 10.26
C ARG A 66 5.69 11.68 11.57
N LEU A 67 4.94 10.58 11.58
CA LEU A 67 4.37 9.99 12.79
C LEU A 67 5.46 9.68 13.83
N LYS A 68 6.54 9.01 13.40
CA LYS A 68 7.73 8.76 14.24
C LYS A 68 8.25 10.04 14.88
N LYS A 69 8.48 11.09 14.07
CA LYS A 69 9.02 12.38 14.53
C LYS A 69 8.09 13.10 15.51
N LEU A 70 6.79 13.12 15.22
CA LEU A 70 5.77 13.72 16.07
C LEU A 70 5.76 13.07 17.46
N LEU A 71 5.72 11.74 17.50
CA LEU A 71 5.70 10.96 18.74
C LEU A 71 7.00 11.09 19.53
N GLN A 72 8.15 11.05 18.86
CA GLN A 72 9.45 11.25 19.51
C GLN A 72 9.58 12.67 20.09
N SER A 73 9.10 13.69 19.37
CA SER A 73 9.08 15.07 19.85
C SER A 73 8.17 15.20 21.07
N ALA A 74 6.96 14.63 21.02
CA ALA A 74 6.03 14.66 22.14
C ALA A 74 6.60 13.97 23.38
N ALA A 75 7.23 12.79 23.23
CA ALA A 75 7.94 12.11 24.31
C ALA A 75 9.02 13.03 24.92
N THR A 76 9.81 13.70 24.08
CA THR A 76 10.84 14.64 24.54
C THR A 76 10.24 15.79 25.36
N GLN A 77 9.13 16.36 24.91
CA GLN A 77 8.42 17.44 25.61
C GLN A 77 7.85 16.98 26.96
N VAL A 78 7.28 15.78 27.03
CA VAL A 78 6.80 15.19 28.30
C VAL A 78 7.95 14.98 29.27
N ASN A 79 9.10 14.47 28.81
CA ASN A 79 10.29 14.29 29.64
C ASN A 79 10.88 15.63 30.14
N LEU A 80 10.85 16.68 29.30
CA LEU A 80 11.25 18.02 29.72
C LEU A 80 10.28 18.61 30.76
N ALA A 81 8.97 18.47 30.53
CA ALA A 81 7.94 18.92 31.47
C ALA A 81 8.03 18.22 32.83
N GLN A 82 8.31 16.92 32.83
CA GLN A 82 8.60 16.15 34.04
C GLN A 82 9.78 16.76 34.81
N GLY A 83 10.88 17.10 34.12
CA GLY A 83 12.03 17.78 34.72
C GLY A 83 11.66 19.15 35.33
N GLU A 84 10.77 19.91 34.70
CA GLU A 84 10.29 21.17 35.26
C GLU A 84 9.45 20.96 36.53
N TYR A 85 8.54 19.98 36.51
CA TYR A 85 7.70 19.65 37.67
C TYR A 85 8.51 19.08 38.86
N VAL A 86 9.65 18.40 38.61
CA VAL A 86 10.59 17.99 39.69
C VAL A 86 11.13 19.20 40.45
N THR A 87 11.40 20.29 39.74
CA THR A 87 12.09 21.47 40.29
C THR A 87 11.16 22.58 40.75
N SER A 88 9.88 22.50 40.39
CA SER A 88 8.87 23.51 40.69
C SER A 88 8.14 23.20 41.99
N ASP A 89 7.78 24.25 42.74
CA ASP A 89 6.84 24.11 43.85
C ASP A 89 5.43 23.76 43.31
N ALA A 90 4.70 22.90 44.03
CA ALA A 90 3.42 22.38 43.55
C ALA A 90 2.34 23.47 43.40
N ASP A 91 2.34 24.49 44.27
CA ASP A 91 1.38 25.59 44.19
C ASP A 91 1.74 26.53 43.04
N VAL A 92 3.05 26.77 42.83
CA VAL A 92 3.55 27.55 41.70
C VAL A 92 3.24 26.85 40.37
N ALA A 93 3.43 25.53 40.30
CA ALA A 93 3.09 24.73 39.11
C ALA A 93 1.59 24.76 38.83
N ALA A 94 0.74 24.71 39.86
CA ALA A 94 -0.71 24.84 39.73
C ALA A 94 -1.16 26.24 39.29
N ASP A 95 -0.51 27.30 39.80
CA ASP A 95 -0.74 28.69 39.38
C ASP A 95 -0.38 28.88 37.90
N LEU A 96 0.78 28.34 37.50
CA LEU A 96 1.27 28.44 36.14
C LEU A 96 0.41 27.62 35.16
N ASP A 97 0.03 26.40 35.52
CA ASP A 97 -0.81 25.54 34.68
C ASP A 97 -2.17 26.19 34.36
N ARG A 98 -2.75 26.93 35.32
CA ARG A 98 -3.99 27.69 35.08
C ARG A 98 -3.89 28.73 33.96
N THR A 99 -2.67 29.15 33.58
CA THR A 99 -2.43 30.09 32.48
C THR A 99 -2.27 29.41 31.13
N TYR A 100 -2.00 28.11 31.11
CA TYR A 100 -1.78 27.37 29.87
C TYR A 100 -3.07 27.17 29.09
N PRO A 101 -3.00 27.12 27.75
CA PRO A 101 -4.11 26.61 26.96
C PRO A 101 -4.34 25.14 27.34
N GLY A 102 -5.56 24.82 27.77
CA GLY A 102 -6.01 23.43 27.92
C GLY A 102 -6.42 22.83 26.59
N ALA A 103 -7.18 21.74 26.63
CA ALA A 103 -7.83 21.20 25.44
C ALA A 103 -8.81 22.22 24.83
N SER A 104 -8.98 22.16 23.51
CA SER A 104 -9.89 23.05 22.77
C SER A 104 -11.35 22.87 23.19
N ASP A 105 -11.76 21.62 23.47
CA ASP A 105 -13.06 21.28 24.09
C ASP A 105 -12.86 20.21 25.18
N PRO A 106 -12.60 20.62 26.44
CA PRO A 106 -12.33 19.68 27.54
C PRO A 106 -13.49 18.76 27.87
N SER A 107 -14.74 19.18 27.60
CA SER A 107 -15.92 18.37 27.88
C SER A 107 -16.04 17.24 26.86
N ARG A 108 -15.85 17.55 25.57
CA ARG A 108 -15.82 16.56 24.50
C ARG A 108 -14.63 15.62 24.63
N LEU A 109 -13.44 16.14 24.96
CA LEU A 109 -12.25 15.32 25.18
C LEU A 109 -12.49 14.28 26.27
N ARG A 110 -12.92 14.72 27.46
CA ARG A 110 -13.23 13.81 28.58
C ARG A 110 -14.34 12.83 28.24
N GLY A 111 -15.38 13.26 27.52
CA GLY A 111 -16.43 12.36 27.04
C GLY A 111 -15.91 11.31 26.06
N THR A 112 -14.95 11.67 25.21
CA THR A 112 -14.32 10.75 24.25
C THR A 112 -13.39 9.75 24.94
N LEU A 113 -12.60 10.24 25.91
CA LEU A 113 -11.68 9.46 26.73
C LEU A 113 -12.34 8.84 27.97
N ALA A 114 -13.67 8.89 28.11
CA ALA A 114 -14.36 8.21 29.19
C ALA A 114 -14.53 6.72 28.85
N GLY A 115 -13.79 5.86 29.54
CA GLY A 115 -14.07 4.42 29.57
C GLY A 115 -15.24 4.09 30.53
N PRO A 116 -16.01 3.00 30.33
CA PRO A 116 -15.94 2.01 29.25
C PRO A 116 -16.97 2.26 28.12
N THR A 117 -17.48 3.50 27.97
CA THR A 117 -18.56 3.79 27.00
C THR A 117 -18.15 3.69 25.52
N ARG A 118 -16.86 3.46 25.25
CA ARG A 118 -16.28 3.33 23.90
C ARG A 118 -15.50 2.01 23.77
N PRO A 119 -16.18 0.85 23.64
CA PRO A 119 -15.50 -0.45 23.53
C PRO A 119 -14.63 -0.58 22.27
N ASP A 120 -14.78 0.33 21.30
CA ASP A 120 -13.91 0.47 20.13
C ASP A 120 -12.55 1.12 20.45
N LEU A 121 -12.44 1.83 21.57
CA LEU A 121 -11.22 2.47 22.07
C LEU A 121 -10.67 1.78 23.32
N TRP A 122 -11.54 1.19 24.13
CA TRP A 122 -11.19 0.59 25.41
C TRP A 122 -11.15 -0.93 25.35
N PRO A 123 -10.06 -1.56 25.85
CA PRO A 123 -10.01 -3.01 25.95
C PRO A 123 -11.06 -3.50 26.95
N ALA A 124 -11.63 -4.67 26.67
CA ALA A 124 -12.61 -5.30 27.57
C ALA A 124 -11.97 -5.82 28.88
N ALA A 125 -10.65 -6.07 28.88
CA ALA A 125 -9.90 -6.54 30.04
C ALA A 125 -9.29 -5.40 30.84
N VAL A 126 -9.16 -5.58 32.15
CA VAL A 126 -8.44 -4.66 33.04
C VAL A 126 -6.96 -4.67 32.67
N ARG A 127 -6.34 -3.49 32.62
CA ARG A 127 -4.92 -3.30 32.31
C ARG A 127 -4.28 -2.32 33.29
N SER A 128 -2.96 -2.37 33.39
CA SER A 128 -2.19 -1.33 34.07
C SER A 128 -2.23 -0.03 33.25
N PRO A 129 -2.24 1.15 33.89
CA PRO A 129 -2.09 2.43 33.18
C PRO A 129 -0.85 2.43 32.29
N PHE A 130 -0.95 3.00 31.10
CA PHE A 130 0.10 3.12 30.09
C PHE A 130 0.66 1.80 29.54
N ALA A 131 0.04 0.67 29.89
CA ALA A 131 0.30 -0.60 29.20
C ALA A 131 -0.37 -0.60 27.84
N ASP A 132 0.37 -1.06 26.83
CA ASP A 132 -0.13 -1.22 25.48
C ASP A 132 -1.28 -2.23 25.45
N VAL A 133 -2.30 -1.94 24.65
CA VAL A 133 -3.47 -2.81 24.49
C VAL A 133 -3.26 -3.83 23.38
N VAL A 134 -2.38 -3.52 22.43
CA VAL A 134 -1.96 -4.39 21.33
C VAL A 134 -0.49 -4.14 21.04
N GLU A 135 0.25 -5.15 20.59
CA GLU A 135 1.66 -5.04 20.17
C GLU A 135 1.73 -4.79 18.64
N PRO A 136 2.02 -3.56 18.17
CA PRO A 136 1.96 -3.25 16.74
C PRO A 136 3.00 -4.02 15.91
N THR A 137 4.17 -4.31 16.49
CA THR A 137 5.23 -5.04 15.77
C THR A 137 4.89 -6.51 15.56
N ALA A 138 4.00 -7.08 16.38
CA ALA A 138 3.49 -8.44 16.18
C ALA A 138 2.70 -8.59 14.88
N ARG A 139 2.26 -7.47 14.26
CA ARG A 139 1.65 -7.47 12.92
C ARG A 139 2.67 -7.59 11.79
N LEU A 140 3.90 -7.13 12.00
CA LEU A 140 4.96 -6.98 10.99
C LEU A 140 5.61 -8.33 10.63
N VAL A 141 4.78 -9.33 10.38
CA VAL A 141 5.18 -10.67 9.91
C VAL A 141 5.46 -10.62 8.41
N PRO A 142 6.30 -11.52 7.86
CA PRO A 142 6.51 -11.58 6.42
C PRO A 142 5.18 -11.62 5.66
N PRO A 143 4.96 -10.77 4.63
CA PRO A 143 3.76 -10.82 3.84
C PRO A 143 3.63 -12.21 3.20
N SER A 144 2.59 -12.94 3.57
CA SER A 144 2.22 -14.16 2.88
C SER A 144 1.51 -13.81 1.58
N TYR A 145 1.77 -14.58 0.52
CA TYR A 145 1.00 -14.60 -0.72
C TYR A 145 -0.42 -15.14 -0.46
N ILE A 146 -1.25 -14.41 0.30
CA ILE A 146 -2.64 -14.79 0.63
C ILE A 146 -3.56 -14.60 -0.57
N THR A 147 -3.09 -13.92 -1.62
CA THR A 147 -3.83 -13.95 -2.87
C THR A 147 -3.81 -15.40 -3.37
N GLY A 148 -5.00 -16.02 -3.49
CA GLY A 148 -5.20 -17.27 -4.26
C GLY A 148 -4.83 -17.14 -5.75
N VAL A 149 -4.22 -16.02 -6.12
CA VAL A 149 -3.39 -15.84 -7.29
C VAL A 149 -2.11 -16.66 -7.03
N GLU A 150 -2.18 -17.99 -7.26
CA GLU A 150 -0.98 -18.73 -7.66
C GLU A 150 -0.36 -17.90 -8.78
N MET A 151 0.75 -17.24 -8.48
CA MET A 151 1.48 -16.49 -9.48
C MET A 151 2.24 -17.52 -10.28
N PHE A 152 1.72 -17.79 -11.47
CA PHE A 152 2.41 -18.52 -12.51
C PHE A 152 3.83 -17.98 -12.56
N HIS A 153 4.81 -18.88 -12.60
CA HIS A 153 6.08 -18.57 -13.21
C HIS A 153 5.78 -18.25 -14.67
N ILE A 154 5.27 -17.03 -14.95
CA ILE A 154 5.14 -16.52 -16.30
C ILE A 154 6.59 -16.47 -16.76
N ASN A 155 6.97 -17.47 -17.54
CA ASN A 155 8.14 -17.38 -18.38
C ASN A 155 7.59 -17.03 -19.76
N PRO A 156 7.14 -15.77 -19.98
CA PRO A 156 6.58 -15.39 -21.26
C PRO A 156 7.65 -15.55 -22.35
N MET A 157 8.92 -15.53 -21.97
CA MET A 157 10.05 -15.82 -22.85
C MET A 157 10.12 -17.30 -23.27
N SER A 158 9.82 -18.28 -22.40
CA SER A 158 9.75 -19.69 -22.84
C SER A 158 8.44 -20.02 -23.53
N ASP A 159 7.32 -19.48 -23.06
CA ASP A 159 6.01 -19.97 -23.52
C ASP A 159 5.52 -19.19 -24.74
N LEU A 160 5.84 -17.90 -24.80
CA LEU A 160 5.46 -17.00 -25.88
C LEU A 160 6.57 -16.71 -26.87
N LEU A 161 7.84 -16.73 -26.44
CA LEU A 161 8.99 -16.53 -27.35
C LEU A 161 9.66 -17.82 -27.83
N SER A 162 9.25 -19.00 -27.35
CA SER A 162 9.63 -20.29 -27.95
C SER A 162 8.72 -20.82 -29.09
N PRO A 163 7.99 -20.02 -29.89
CA PRO A 163 7.55 -20.51 -31.19
C PRO A 163 8.77 -20.87 -32.01
N ALA A 164 8.77 -22.06 -32.62
CA ALA A 164 9.84 -22.50 -33.50
C ALA A 164 10.16 -21.39 -34.53
N ALA A 165 11.44 -21.22 -34.89
CA ALA A 165 11.91 -20.10 -35.72
C ALA A 165 11.08 -19.87 -37.00
N TRP A 166 10.52 -20.94 -37.57
CA TRP A 166 9.65 -20.89 -38.74
C TRP A 166 8.26 -20.27 -38.46
N VAL A 167 7.67 -20.47 -37.28
CA VAL A 167 6.39 -19.86 -36.88
C VAL A 167 6.55 -18.34 -36.79
N ARG A 168 7.66 -17.89 -36.19
CA ARG A 168 8.00 -16.47 -36.12
C ARG A 168 8.20 -15.89 -37.52
N GLN A 169 8.87 -16.62 -38.42
CA GLN A 169 9.07 -16.20 -39.81
C GLN A 169 7.74 -16.07 -40.58
N VAL A 170 6.81 -17.03 -40.45
CA VAL A 170 5.48 -16.95 -41.09
C VAL A 170 4.69 -15.77 -40.52
N SER A 171 4.82 -15.51 -39.22
CA SER A 171 4.17 -14.37 -38.57
C SER A 171 4.71 -13.03 -39.07
N VAL A 172 6.02 -12.89 -39.24
CA VAL A 172 6.64 -11.68 -39.84
C VAL A 172 6.19 -11.52 -41.29
N TRP A 173 6.10 -12.61 -42.05
CA TRP A 173 5.60 -12.57 -43.42
C TRP A 173 4.14 -12.10 -43.49
N LEU A 174 3.29 -12.58 -42.58
CA LEU A 174 1.86 -12.28 -42.57
C LEU A 174 1.54 -10.91 -41.96
N PHE A 175 2.11 -10.58 -40.80
CA PHE A 175 1.77 -9.39 -40.02
C PHE A 175 2.77 -8.23 -40.21
N GLY A 176 3.87 -8.44 -40.94
CA GLY A 176 4.94 -7.46 -41.13
C GLY A 176 5.84 -7.24 -39.91
N LYS A 177 5.55 -7.90 -38.79
CA LYS A 177 6.31 -7.86 -37.54
C LYS A 177 6.14 -9.16 -36.76
N ASP A 178 6.94 -9.34 -35.71
CA ASP A 178 6.78 -10.45 -34.78
C ASP A 178 5.79 -10.08 -33.66
N PRO A 179 4.55 -10.61 -33.69
CA PRO A 179 3.54 -10.26 -32.70
C PRO A 179 3.86 -10.86 -31.32
N PHE A 180 4.53 -12.01 -31.27
CA PHE A 180 4.84 -12.72 -30.02
C PHE A 180 5.85 -11.96 -29.18
N GLU A 181 6.80 -11.25 -29.82
CA GLU A 181 7.71 -10.36 -29.10
C GLU A 181 6.97 -9.23 -28.38
N SER A 182 6.08 -8.54 -29.09
CA SER A 182 5.29 -7.44 -28.53
C SER A 182 4.39 -7.88 -27.39
N TRP A 183 3.72 -9.03 -27.55
CA TRP A 183 2.83 -9.58 -26.53
C TRP A 183 3.60 -10.16 -25.34
N GLY A 184 4.78 -10.71 -25.56
CA GLY A 184 5.62 -11.25 -24.49
C GLY A 184 6.14 -10.14 -23.57
N LYS A 185 6.58 -9.03 -24.16
CA LYS A 185 6.98 -7.81 -23.42
C LYS A 185 5.83 -7.23 -22.60
N ALA A 186 4.59 -7.34 -23.06
CA ALA A 186 3.45 -6.80 -22.30
C ALA A 186 3.29 -7.43 -20.90
N PHE A 187 3.73 -8.68 -20.71
CA PHE A 187 3.67 -9.38 -19.41
C PHE A 187 4.98 -9.34 -18.62
N SER A 188 6.03 -8.70 -19.12
CA SER A 188 7.31 -8.63 -18.42
C SER A 188 7.18 -7.87 -17.10
N GLY A 189 8.11 -8.16 -16.19
CA GLY A 189 8.26 -7.51 -14.90
C GLY A 189 7.86 -8.37 -13.70
N ASP A 190 8.18 -7.88 -12.50
CA ASP A 190 8.07 -8.63 -11.27
C ASP A 190 6.68 -8.48 -10.60
N TRP A 191 5.69 -9.16 -11.16
CA TRP A 191 4.35 -9.24 -10.57
C TRP A 191 4.36 -9.90 -9.19
N ASN A 192 5.36 -10.73 -8.88
CA ASN A 192 5.49 -11.38 -7.58
C ASN A 192 5.74 -10.35 -6.48
N SER A 193 6.73 -9.47 -6.69
CA SER A 193 7.01 -8.39 -5.76
C SER A 193 5.86 -7.38 -5.68
N TYR A 194 5.11 -7.16 -6.77
CA TYR A 194 3.94 -6.29 -6.76
C TYR A 194 2.80 -6.81 -5.88
N VAL A 195 2.48 -8.10 -5.97
CA VAL A 195 1.49 -8.75 -5.09
C VAL A 195 1.99 -8.86 -3.66
N HIS A 196 3.29 -9.11 -3.47
CA HIS A 196 3.92 -9.10 -2.16
C HIS A 196 3.74 -7.74 -1.46
N CYS A 197 3.95 -6.65 -2.20
CA CYS A 197 3.68 -5.28 -1.75
C CYS A 197 2.20 -5.07 -1.39
N ALA A 198 1.26 -5.63 -2.17
CA ALA A 198 -0.18 -5.58 -1.86
C ALA A 198 -0.50 -6.18 -0.48
N ALA A 199 0.09 -7.32 -0.13
CA ALA A 199 -0.07 -7.93 1.18
C ALA A 199 0.60 -7.10 2.29
N ALA A 200 1.77 -6.54 2.01
CA ALA A 200 2.50 -5.67 2.94
C ALA A 200 1.70 -4.42 3.31
N TRP A 201 0.98 -3.80 2.38
CA TRP A 201 0.11 -2.65 2.66
C TRP A 201 -0.89 -2.94 3.79
N ARG A 202 -1.63 -4.06 3.73
CA ARG A 202 -2.58 -4.41 4.80
C ARG A 202 -1.90 -4.60 6.15
N ILE A 203 -0.72 -5.21 6.16
CA ILE A 203 0.06 -5.43 7.39
C ILE A 203 0.48 -4.08 8.01
N ILE A 204 0.96 -3.16 7.19
CA ILE A 204 1.32 -1.79 7.62
C ILE A 204 0.07 -1.07 8.18
N GLY A 205 -1.06 -1.13 7.47
CA GLY A 205 -2.31 -0.52 7.91
C GLY A 205 -2.78 -1.03 9.27
N ASN A 206 -2.73 -2.34 9.50
CA ASN A 206 -3.06 -2.95 10.79
C ASN A 206 -2.11 -2.50 11.90
N SER A 207 -0.80 -2.42 11.62
CA SER A 207 0.18 -1.90 12.59
C SER A 207 -0.14 -0.45 12.98
N MET A 208 -0.54 0.40 12.02
CA MET A 208 -0.93 1.79 12.30
C MET A 208 -2.22 1.90 13.12
N ASP A 209 -3.20 1.02 12.90
CA ASP A 209 -4.39 0.95 13.75
C ASP A 209 -4.02 0.59 15.20
N ASP A 210 -3.10 -0.37 15.38
CA ASP A 210 -2.63 -0.79 16.70
C ASP A 210 -1.84 0.31 17.43
N ILE A 211 -0.94 1.04 16.74
CA ILE A 211 -0.26 2.22 17.30
C ILE A 211 -1.29 3.25 17.77
N GLY A 212 -2.25 3.57 16.91
CA GLY A 212 -3.25 4.59 17.24
C GLY A 212 -4.18 4.18 18.39
N ARG A 213 -4.48 2.88 18.54
CA ARG A 213 -5.19 2.36 19.72
C ARG A 213 -4.39 2.57 21.00
N ASN A 214 -3.11 2.21 21.01
CA ASN A 214 -2.24 2.41 22.16
C ASN A 214 -2.18 3.88 22.57
N LEU A 215 -2.02 4.80 21.62
CA LEU A 215 -2.02 6.25 21.87
C LEU A 215 -3.33 6.75 22.48
N ILE A 216 -4.48 6.35 21.92
CA ILE A 216 -5.78 6.79 22.45
C ILE A 216 -6.01 6.26 23.86
N THR A 217 -5.59 5.01 24.14
CA THR A 217 -5.68 4.44 25.48
C THR A 217 -4.71 5.08 26.46
N GLY A 218 -3.50 5.42 26.01
CA GLY A 218 -2.50 6.15 26.79
C GLY A 218 -2.98 7.55 27.15
N ALA A 219 -3.58 8.27 26.19
CA ALA A 219 -4.20 9.58 26.42
C ALA A 219 -5.21 9.53 27.57
N ALA A 220 -6.03 8.48 27.63
CA ALA A 220 -7.01 8.37 28.69
C ALA A 220 -6.41 8.10 30.08
N ASP A 221 -5.25 7.44 30.14
CA ASP A 221 -4.54 7.16 31.39
C ASP A 221 -3.79 8.38 31.94
N VAL A 222 -3.52 9.40 31.12
CA VAL A 222 -2.80 10.62 31.52
C VAL A 222 -3.40 11.20 32.80
N SER A 223 -4.73 11.27 32.89
CA SER A 223 -5.43 11.81 34.07
C SER A 223 -5.16 11.10 35.40
N THR A 224 -4.60 9.88 35.36
CA THR A 224 -4.22 9.13 36.57
C THR A 224 -2.92 9.61 37.20
N VAL A 225 -2.05 10.27 36.42
CA VAL A 225 -0.72 10.76 36.85
C VAL A 225 -0.54 12.26 36.61
N TRP A 226 -1.33 12.86 35.73
CA TRP A 226 -1.21 14.26 35.35
C TRP A 226 -2.58 14.88 35.06
N ARG A 227 -2.92 15.96 35.76
CA ARG A 227 -4.17 16.71 35.60
C ARG A 227 -3.89 18.20 35.63
N GLY A 228 -4.59 18.94 34.78
CA GLY A 228 -4.35 20.36 34.55
C GLY A 228 -4.59 20.70 33.09
N ASN A 229 -4.43 21.97 32.73
CA ASN A 229 -4.58 22.43 31.36
C ASN A 229 -3.52 21.78 30.45
N ALA A 230 -2.25 21.72 30.88
CA ALA A 230 -1.21 21.09 30.07
C ALA A 230 -1.46 19.58 29.87
N ALA A 231 -1.99 18.89 30.90
CA ALA A 231 -2.38 17.49 30.76
C ALA A 231 -3.52 17.32 29.74
N GLU A 232 -4.56 18.16 29.80
CA GLU A 232 -5.67 18.10 28.84
C GLU A 232 -5.21 18.40 27.40
N ALA A 233 -4.28 19.34 27.21
CA ALA A 233 -3.68 19.61 25.90
C ALA A 233 -2.89 18.41 25.36
N GLU A 234 -2.13 17.73 26.23
CA GLU A 234 -1.39 16.51 25.86
C GLU A 234 -2.33 15.35 25.50
N GLN A 235 -3.43 15.18 26.25
CA GLN A 235 -4.47 14.20 25.95
C GLN A 235 -5.14 14.46 24.60
N GLU A 236 -5.47 15.72 24.29
CA GLU A 236 -6.03 16.13 22.99
C GLU A 236 -5.04 15.84 21.85
N TYR A 237 -3.75 16.08 22.07
CA TYR A 237 -2.70 15.78 21.12
C TYR A 237 -2.58 14.27 20.84
N GLN A 238 -2.43 13.44 21.89
CA GLN A 238 -2.35 11.99 21.74
C GLN A 238 -3.59 11.41 21.04
N LEU A 239 -4.78 11.90 21.38
CA LEU A 239 -6.03 11.52 20.71
C LEU A 239 -5.99 11.87 19.22
N SER A 240 -5.53 13.06 18.87
CA SER A 240 -5.46 13.54 17.48
C SER A 240 -4.48 12.71 16.66
N VAL A 241 -3.26 12.52 17.15
CA VAL A 241 -2.24 11.68 16.47
C VAL A 241 -2.70 10.22 16.40
N GLY A 242 -3.32 9.69 17.45
CA GLY A 242 -3.85 8.34 17.48
C GLY A 242 -4.94 8.12 16.42
N LEU A 243 -5.91 9.03 16.31
CA LEU A 243 -6.94 8.96 15.27
C LEU A 243 -6.35 9.07 13.85
N ALA A 244 -5.37 9.95 13.67
CA ALA A 244 -4.68 10.13 12.41
C ALA A 244 -3.89 8.87 11.99
N ALA A 245 -3.21 8.20 12.92
CA ALA A 245 -2.56 6.91 12.67
C ALA A 245 -3.59 5.83 12.27
N ARG A 246 -4.71 5.71 12.98
CA ARG A 246 -5.77 4.74 12.64
C ARG A 246 -6.39 4.98 11.28
N ALA A 247 -6.51 6.25 10.86
CA ALA A 247 -7.04 6.61 9.55
C ALA A 247 -6.18 6.10 8.38
N LEU A 248 -4.92 5.72 8.62
CA LEU A 248 -4.06 5.10 7.59
C LEU A 248 -4.45 3.66 7.28
N HIS A 249 -5.13 2.95 8.16
CA HIS A 249 -5.55 1.57 7.93
C HIS A 249 -6.45 1.42 6.68
N PRO A 250 -7.60 2.12 6.57
CA PRO A 250 -8.45 2.02 5.38
C PRO A 250 -7.79 2.55 4.09
N VAL A 251 -6.78 3.42 4.20
CA VAL A 251 -5.97 3.85 3.05
C VAL A 251 -5.10 2.70 2.56
N CYS A 252 -4.41 2.02 3.48
CA CYS A 252 -3.57 0.88 3.16
C CYS A 252 -4.38 -0.29 2.56
N ASP A 253 -5.59 -0.53 3.06
CA ASP A 253 -6.50 -1.53 2.48
C ASP A 253 -6.88 -1.18 1.03
N GLN A 254 -7.16 0.08 0.74
CA GLN A 254 -7.44 0.53 -0.64
C GLN A 254 -6.23 0.32 -1.56
N TYR A 255 -5.01 0.61 -1.10
CA TYR A 255 -3.80 0.31 -1.87
C TYR A 255 -3.66 -1.20 -2.12
N ALA A 256 -3.82 -2.02 -1.08
CA ALA A 256 -3.75 -3.47 -1.20
C ALA A 256 -4.76 -4.03 -2.22
N ASP A 257 -5.99 -3.52 -2.21
CA ASP A 257 -7.05 -3.92 -3.14
C ASP A 257 -6.70 -3.54 -4.58
N LEU A 258 -6.24 -2.31 -4.81
CA LEU A 258 -5.88 -1.83 -6.14
C LEU A 258 -4.70 -2.59 -6.74
N TYR A 259 -3.69 -2.90 -5.91
CA TYR A 259 -2.53 -3.68 -6.36
C TYR A 259 -2.93 -5.12 -6.69
N SER A 260 -3.78 -5.73 -5.84
CA SER A 260 -4.31 -7.07 -6.08
C SER A 260 -5.12 -7.13 -7.38
N LYS A 261 -5.97 -6.13 -7.63
CA LYS A 261 -6.77 -6.01 -8.87
C LYS A 261 -5.91 -5.90 -10.11
N ALA A 262 -4.81 -5.14 -10.06
CA ALA A 262 -3.87 -5.03 -11.17
C ALA A 262 -3.22 -6.39 -11.49
N ALA A 263 -2.75 -7.11 -10.47
CA ALA A 263 -2.15 -8.43 -10.65
C ALA A 263 -3.17 -9.46 -11.17
N GLU A 264 -4.40 -9.43 -10.68
CA GLU A 264 -5.47 -10.30 -11.17
C GLU A 264 -5.84 -10.00 -12.64
N ALA A 265 -5.91 -8.71 -13.01
CA ALA A 265 -6.13 -8.31 -14.40
C ALA A 265 -5.00 -8.82 -15.32
N ALA A 266 -3.73 -8.75 -14.88
CA ALA A 266 -2.60 -9.31 -15.62
C ALA A 266 -2.73 -10.83 -15.80
N LYS A 267 -3.08 -11.57 -14.73
CA LYS A 267 -3.34 -13.02 -14.76
C LYS A 267 -4.43 -13.37 -15.77
N GLN A 268 -5.57 -12.71 -15.69
CA GLN A 268 -6.73 -13.00 -16.54
C GLN A 268 -6.38 -12.72 -18.01
N LEU A 269 -5.71 -11.60 -18.29
CA LEU A 269 -5.23 -11.27 -19.63
C LEU A 269 -4.27 -12.35 -20.15
N TYR A 270 -3.27 -12.75 -19.35
CA TYR A 270 -2.33 -13.80 -19.72
C TYR A 270 -3.04 -15.11 -20.06
N SER A 271 -4.00 -15.54 -19.25
CA SER A 271 -4.76 -16.79 -19.49
C SER A 271 -5.58 -16.74 -20.77
N VAL A 272 -6.23 -15.61 -21.08
CA VAL A 272 -7.04 -15.48 -22.30
C VAL A 272 -6.13 -15.40 -23.53
N VAL A 273 -5.10 -14.55 -23.48
CA VAL A 273 -4.19 -14.31 -24.59
C VAL A 273 -3.37 -15.56 -24.94
N THR A 274 -2.87 -16.31 -23.96
CA THR A 274 -2.14 -17.56 -24.24
C THR A 274 -3.00 -18.59 -24.97
N GLY A 275 -4.27 -18.74 -24.59
CA GLY A 275 -5.22 -19.61 -25.30
C GLY A 275 -5.48 -19.18 -26.74
N LEU A 276 -5.59 -17.88 -27.01
CA LEU A 276 -5.73 -17.35 -28.38
C LEU A 276 -4.44 -17.49 -29.19
N ILE A 277 -3.28 -17.30 -28.55
CA ILE A 277 -1.97 -17.49 -29.19
C ILE A 277 -1.76 -18.94 -29.57
N SER A 278 -2.14 -19.91 -28.74
CA SER A 278 -2.09 -21.33 -29.12
C SER A 278 -2.91 -21.60 -30.39
N LYS A 279 -4.14 -21.06 -30.47
CA LYS A 279 -4.96 -21.16 -31.70
C LYS A 279 -4.29 -20.49 -32.89
N LEU A 280 -3.65 -19.33 -32.70
CA LEU A 280 -2.93 -18.64 -33.77
C LEU A 280 -1.74 -19.47 -34.26
N ILE A 281 -0.97 -20.08 -33.35
CA ILE A 281 0.14 -20.98 -33.71
C ILE A 281 -0.39 -22.16 -34.53
N ASP A 282 -1.50 -22.79 -34.13
CA ASP A 282 -2.13 -23.88 -34.89
C ASP A 282 -2.51 -23.44 -36.31
N VAL A 283 -3.12 -22.26 -36.47
CA VAL A 283 -3.45 -21.71 -37.79
C VAL A 283 -2.19 -21.42 -38.61
N LEU A 284 -1.15 -20.85 -38.01
CA LEU A 284 0.13 -20.57 -38.69
C LEU A 284 0.85 -21.86 -39.13
N ILE A 285 0.71 -22.96 -38.38
CA ILE A 285 1.20 -24.29 -38.78
C ILE A 285 0.51 -24.73 -40.07
N VAL A 286 -0.81 -24.57 -40.16
CA VAL A 286 -1.59 -24.93 -41.36
C VAL A 286 -1.20 -24.05 -42.55
N ILE A 287 -1.02 -22.73 -42.35
CA ILE A 287 -0.58 -21.81 -43.40
C ILE A 287 0.79 -22.23 -43.95
N ASN A 288 1.75 -22.55 -43.07
CA ASN A 288 3.08 -22.97 -43.50
C ASN A 288 3.04 -24.26 -44.32
N ALA A 289 2.30 -25.27 -43.86
CA ALA A 289 2.11 -26.52 -44.57
C ALA A 289 1.43 -26.32 -45.94
N ALA A 290 0.35 -25.52 -45.99
CA ALA A 290 -0.38 -25.21 -47.22
C ALA A 290 0.48 -24.43 -48.22
N ALA A 291 1.28 -23.47 -47.76
CA ALA A 291 2.21 -22.70 -48.59
C ALA A 291 3.36 -23.56 -49.13
N ALA A 292 3.90 -24.46 -48.32
CA ALA A 292 4.93 -25.41 -48.75
C ALA A 292 4.41 -26.38 -49.81
N VAL A 293 3.20 -26.93 -49.60
CA VAL A 293 2.52 -27.81 -50.58
C VAL A 293 2.19 -27.04 -51.86
N GLY A 294 1.66 -25.82 -51.77
CA GLY A 294 1.37 -24.97 -52.92
C GLY A 294 2.62 -24.66 -53.75
N THR A 295 3.74 -24.37 -53.09
CA THR A 295 5.05 -24.11 -53.73
C THR A 295 5.62 -25.37 -54.39
N ALA A 296 5.52 -26.53 -53.75
CA ALA A 296 6.01 -27.80 -54.30
C ALA A 296 5.18 -28.29 -55.50
N THR A 297 3.88 -27.97 -55.52
CA THR A 297 2.94 -28.45 -56.55
C THR A 297 2.70 -27.44 -57.68
N ILE A 298 3.39 -26.29 -57.69
CA ILE A 298 3.35 -25.28 -58.76
C ILE A 298 3.59 -25.89 -60.15
N LYS A 299 4.44 -26.92 -60.25
CA LYS A 299 4.73 -27.60 -61.53
C LYS A 299 3.61 -28.51 -62.04
N THR A 300 2.61 -28.81 -61.22
CA THR A 300 1.50 -29.74 -61.54
C THR A 300 0.20 -29.04 -61.94
N GLY A 301 0.15 -27.70 -61.91
CA GLY A 301 -0.99 -26.88 -62.34
C GLY A 301 -2.21 -26.90 -61.39
N VAL A 302 -2.51 -28.03 -60.74
CA VAL A 302 -3.67 -28.21 -59.85
C VAL A 302 -3.36 -27.81 -58.40
N GLY A 303 -2.13 -28.05 -57.92
CA GLY A 303 -1.80 -27.84 -56.51
C GLY A 303 -1.54 -26.39 -56.09
N ALA A 304 -1.22 -25.49 -57.02
CA ALA A 304 -1.11 -24.06 -56.72
C ALA A 304 -2.48 -23.45 -56.34
N VAL A 305 -3.55 -23.79 -57.08
CA VAL A 305 -4.88 -23.21 -56.87
C VAL A 305 -5.48 -23.67 -55.53
N ILE A 306 -5.31 -24.94 -55.17
CA ILE A 306 -5.83 -25.50 -53.89
C ILE A 306 -4.96 -25.04 -52.71
N GLY A 307 -3.63 -25.08 -52.83
CA GLY A 307 -2.72 -24.69 -51.75
C GLY A 307 -2.83 -23.22 -51.35
N TYR A 308 -2.90 -22.30 -52.33
CA TYR A 308 -3.01 -20.86 -52.05
C TYR A 308 -4.40 -20.42 -51.60
N SER A 309 -5.47 -21.09 -52.04
CA SER A 309 -6.84 -20.79 -51.55
C SER A 309 -7.04 -21.23 -50.10
N VAL A 310 -6.52 -22.41 -49.73
CA VAL A 310 -6.46 -22.86 -48.33
C VAL A 310 -5.59 -21.92 -47.49
N ALA A 311 -4.39 -21.57 -47.96
CA ALA A 311 -3.52 -20.63 -47.26
C ALA A 311 -4.17 -19.24 -47.09
N GLY A 312 -4.91 -18.74 -48.07
CA GLY A 312 -5.64 -17.47 -47.99
C GLY A 312 -6.77 -17.47 -46.95
N TYR A 313 -7.54 -18.56 -46.86
CA TYR A 313 -8.57 -18.70 -45.83
C TYR A 313 -7.97 -18.71 -44.41
N TYR A 314 -6.92 -19.52 -44.20
CA TYR A 314 -6.25 -19.57 -42.90
C TYR A 314 -5.48 -18.29 -42.59
N ALA A 315 -4.96 -17.57 -43.59
CA ALA A 315 -4.37 -16.25 -43.42
C ALA A 315 -5.40 -15.23 -42.89
N TRP A 316 -6.62 -15.23 -43.41
CA TRP A 316 -7.71 -14.40 -42.86
C TRP A 316 -8.04 -14.76 -41.40
N GLN A 317 -8.13 -16.07 -41.09
CA GLN A 317 -8.35 -16.53 -39.71
C GLN A 317 -7.20 -16.12 -38.77
N ALA A 318 -5.96 -16.13 -39.26
CA ALA A 318 -4.81 -15.67 -38.50
C ALA A 318 -4.83 -14.16 -38.25
N TYR A 319 -5.32 -13.35 -39.20
CA TYR A 319 -5.56 -11.92 -38.98
C TYR A 319 -6.65 -11.67 -37.94
N ASP A 320 -7.77 -12.39 -38.01
CA ASP A 320 -8.87 -12.27 -37.05
C ASP A 320 -8.40 -12.56 -35.61
N LEU A 321 -7.63 -13.65 -35.42
CA LEU A 321 -7.02 -13.97 -34.12
C LEU A 321 -6.00 -12.92 -33.67
N TYR A 322 -5.17 -12.41 -34.58
CA TYR A 322 -4.21 -11.34 -34.27
C TYR A 322 -4.92 -10.06 -33.81
N ASP A 323 -6.00 -9.66 -34.47
CA ASP A 323 -6.80 -8.49 -34.11
C ASP A 323 -7.53 -8.70 -32.77
N GLU A 324 -8.08 -9.90 -32.53
CA GLU A 324 -8.71 -10.26 -31.27
C GLU A 324 -7.72 -10.17 -30.09
N ILE A 325 -6.53 -10.77 -30.23
CA ILE A 325 -5.46 -10.69 -29.22
C ILE A 325 -5.04 -9.24 -28.97
N SER A 326 -4.86 -8.47 -30.05
CA SER A 326 -4.47 -7.05 -29.95
C SER A 326 -5.54 -6.21 -29.25
N SER A 327 -6.83 -6.51 -29.46
CA SER A 327 -7.94 -5.86 -28.75
C SER A 327 -7.90 -6.15 -27.25
N PHE A 328 -7.60 -7.38 -26.84
CA PHE A 328 -7.43 -7.73 -25.42
C PHE A 328 -6.30 -6.93 -24.76
N PHE A 329 -5.17 -6.73 -25.44
CA PHE A 329 -4.10 -5.88 -24.92
C PHE A 329 -4.49 -4.41 -24.81
N GLY A 330 -5.18 -3.85 -25.81
CA GLY A 330 -5.68 -2.47 -25.74
C GLY A 330 -6.68 -2.27 -24.60
N ASN A 331 -7.58 -3.23 -24.39
CA ASN A 331 -8.53 -3.22 -23.27
C ASN A 331 -7.82 -3.31 -21.92
N ALA A 332 -6.81 -4.18 -21.81
CA ALA A 332 -5.99 -4.28 -20.60
C ALA A 332 -5.27 -2.96 -20.30
N GLU A 333 -4.66 -2.32 -21.31
CA GLU A 333 -4.00 -1.03 -21.12
C GLU A 333 -4.93 0.02 -20.51
N MET A 334 -6.19 0.09 -20.98
CA MET A 334 -7.20 0.97 -20.39
C MET A 334 -7.51 0.62 -18.93
N VAL A 335 -7.62 -0.67 -18.60
CA VAL A 335 -7.84 -1.14 -17.22
C VAL A 335 -6.67 -0.74 -16.31
N PHE A 336 -5.43 -0.96 -16.75
CA PHE A 336 -4.23 -0.58 -15.98
C PHE A 336 -4.12 0.93 -15.77
N LYS A 337 -4.43 1.73 -16.80
CA LYS A 337 -4.53 3.20 -16.66
C LYS A 337 -5.61 3.62 -15.65
N GLY A 338 -6.75 2.94 -15.65
CA GLY A 338 -7.82 3.18 -14.66
C GLY A 338 -7.41 2.84 -13.23
N ILE A 339 -6.68 1.74 -13.04
CA ILE A 339 -6.13 1.36 -11.74
C ILE A 339 -5.05 2.36 -11.29
N ALA A 340 -4.13 2.73 -12.18
CA ALA A 340 -3.12 3.76 -11.94
C ALA A 340 -3.74 5.07 -11.45
N ALA A 341 -4.76 5.57 -12.15
CA ALA A 341 -5.50 6.76 -11.74
C ALA A 341 -6.18 6.58 -10.37
N SER A 342 -6.73 5.40 -10.09
CA SER A 342 -7.35 5.11 -8.79
C SER A 342 -6.33 5.13 -7.65
N ILE A 343 -5.11 4.59 -7.86
CA ILE A 343 -4.01 4.66 -6.88
C ILE A 343 -3.64 6.11 -6.60
N GLU A 344 -3.59 6.96 -7.63
CA GLU A 344 -3.33 8.38 -7.44
C GLU A 344 -4.45 9.10 -6.69
N MET A 345 -5.72 8.70 -6.88
CA MET A 345 -6.88 9.27 -6.18
C MET A 345 -6.92 8.95 -4.69
N VAL A 346 -6.33 7.82 -4.24
CA VAL A 346 -6.19 7.49 -2.81
C VAL A 346 -5.49 8.62 -2.04
N LYS A 347 -4.72 9.49 -2.72
CA LYS A 347 -4.20 10.76 -2.20
C LYS A 347 -5.21 11.50 -1.33
N ALA A 348 -6.41 11.72 -1.87
CA ALA A 348 -7.42 12.53 -1.21
C ALA A 348 -7.84 11.92 0.13
N GLY A 349 -7.78 10.59 0.26
CA GLY A 349 -8.02 9.89 1.52
C GLY A 349 -6.89 10.04 2.55
N MET A 350 -5.63 10.18 2.11
CA MET A 350 -4.51 10.45 3.04
C MET A 350 -4.50 11.88 3.54
N ASP A 351 -4.90 12.84 2.73
CA ASP A 351 -5.08 14.23 3.18
C ASP A 351 -6.14 14.28 4.31
N VAL A 352 -7.15 13.42 4.26
CA VAL A 352 -8.16 13.25 5.34
C VAL A 352 -7.57 12.62 6.60
N ALA A 353 -6.49 11.82 6.51
CA ALA A 353 -5.83 11.28 7.70
C ALA A 353 -5.15 12.39 8.53
N SER A 354 -4.96 13.60 7.99
CA SER A 354 -4.49 14.81 8.69
C SER A 354 -3.10 14.75 9.36
N LEU A 355 -2.39 13.61 9.29
CA LEU A 355 -1.01 13.50 9.77
C LEU A 355 -0.05 14.58 9.23
N PRO A 356 -0.14 15.00 7.95
CA PRO A 356 0.73 16.07 7.43
C PRO A 356 0.51 17.42 8.13
N ASP A 357 -0.71 17.70 8.59
CA ASP A 357 -1.11 19.01 9.13
C ASP A 357 -1.00 19.07 10.66
N LEU A 358 -0.77 17.93 11.33
CA LEU A 358 -0.58 17.90 12.78
C LEU A 358 0.76 18.54 13.15
N GLU A 359 0.70 19.60 13.94
CA GLU A 359 1.87 20.25 14.52
C GLU A 359 2.50 19.38 15.62
N PRO A 360 3.83 19.43 15.82
CA PRO A 360 4.46 18.76 16.95
C PRO A 360 3.88 19.28 18.26
N TYR A 361 3.66 18.37 19.22
CA TYR A 361 3.31 18.78 20.57
C TYR A 361 4.43 19.68 21.12
N GLN A 362 4.01 20.78 21.74
CA GLN A 362 4.88 21.68 22.50
C GLN A 362 4.26 21.83 23.87
N HIS A 363 5.02 21.50 24.91
CA HIS A 363 4.53 21.72 26.26
C HIS A 363 4.37 23.23 26.50
N PRO A 364 3.23 23.71 27.02
CA PRO A 364 2.98 25.14 27.18
C PRO A 364 4.04 25.89 28.01
N ALA A 365 4.67 25.23 28.97
CA ALA A 365 5.76 25.80 29.77
C ALA A 365 7.06 26.07 28.98
N LEU A 366 7.22 25.39 27.85
CA LEU A 366 8.46 25.35 27.05
C LEU A 366 8.34 26.14 25.74
N ALA A 367 7.15 26.62 25.38
CA ALA A 367 6.88 27.27 24.09
C ALA A 367 7.58 28.63 23.90
N ASP A 368 7.95 29.31 25.01
CA ASP A 368 8.59 30.64 25.00
C ASP A 368 10.11 30.60 25.28
N ARG A 369 10.74 29.41 25.26
CA ARG A 369 12.19 29.24 25.41
C ARG A 369 12.83 28.78 24.10
#